data_AF-A0A6P0VXK2-F1
#
_entry.id   AF-A0A6P0VXK2-F1
#
_cell.length_a   1.000
_cell.length_b   1.000
_cell.length_c   1.000
_cell.angle_alpha   90.00
_cell.angle_beta   90.00
_cell.angle_gamma   90.00
#
_symmetry.space_group_name_H-M   'P 1'
#
loop_
_entity.id
_entity.type
_entity.pdbx_description
1 polymer ?
#
loop_
_entity_poly.entity_id
_entity_poly.type
_entity_poly.pdbx_seq_one_letter_code
_entity_poly.pdbx_strand_id
1 'polypeptide(L)'
;SGADLRTDLPRYRIFRHGELVEEVTNIRSFWRDDLVGFLIGCSFSFEHAMLKSGLPVRHVEEAKNVPMYQTNIKCISTKIFSSPLVVSMRPLPANKVVRAVEVTSRYNRAHGSPIHIGSPQMIGIQDLNQPDYGDAVTVYDGEVPVFWTCGVTTQLAILQAKPELAITHAPGHMFISDLKDEDLTF
;
A
#
# COMPACT_ATOMS: atom_id res chain seq x y z
N SER A 1 14.40 -21.20 2.57
CA SER A 1 13.21 -21.97 2.11
C SER A 1 12.63 -22.72 3.29
N GLY A 2 11.34 -22.52 3.58
CA GLY A 2 10.68 -23.06 4.79
C GLY A 2 9.58 -22.18 5.36
N ALA A 3 9.34 -21.00 4.77
CA ALA A 3 8.29 -20.10 5.21
C ALA A 3 6.89 -20.73 5.07
N ASP A 4 6.06 -20.51 6.09
CA ASP A 4 4.67 -20.94 6.17
C ASP A 4 3.77 -19.71 6.34
N LEU A 5 3.03 -19.34 5.28
CA LEU A 5 2.11 -18.19 5.30
C LEU A 5 1.03 -18.31 6.39
N ARG A 6 0.84 -19.50 6.98
CA ARG A 6 -0.15 -19.71 8.03
C ARG A 6 0.32 -19.26 9.42
N THR A 7 1.62 -19.07 9.61
CA THR A 7 2.21 -18.76 10.92
C THR A 7 3.23 -17.64 10.91
N ASP A 8 3.84 -17.35 9.77
CA ASP A 8 5.07 -16.56 9.74
C ASP A 8 4.82 -15.05 9.60
N LEU A 9 3.55 -14.62 9.63
CA LEU A 9 3.20 -13.22 9.79
C LEU A 9 2.87 -12.94 11.26
N PRO A 10 3.26 -11.78 11.80
CA PRO A 10 2.99 -11.46 13.21
C PRO A 10 1.49 -11.41 13.56
N ARG A 11 0.62 -11.06 12.61
CA ARG A 11 -0.83 -10.97 12.81
C ARG A 11 -1.61 -11.00 11.49
N TYR A 12 -2.79 -11.62 11.56
CA TYR A 12 -3.74 -11.78 10.46
C TYR A 12 -5.09 -11.17 10.81
N ARG A 13 -5.85 -10.81 9.78
CA ARG A 13 -7.26 -10.42 9.85
C ARG A 13 -8.10 -11.44 9.08
N ILE A 14 -9.15 -11.95 9.72
CA ILE A 14 -10.10 -12.88 9.14
C ILE A 14 -11.36 -12.13 8.74
N PHE A 15 -11.71 -12.21 7.47
CA PHE A 15 -12.93 -11.62 6.93
C PHE A 15 -13.91 -12.71 6.50
N ARG A 16 -15.19 -12.54 6.80
CA ARG A 16 -16.28 -13.36 6.27
C ARG A 16 -17.35 -12.46 5.70
N HIS A 17 -17.74 -12.73 4.45
CA HIS A 17 -18.74 -11.94 3.72
C HIS A 17 -18.42 -10.43 3.70
N GLY A 18 -17.12 -10.09 3.69
CA GLY A 18 -16.63 -8.70 3.68
C GLY A 18 -16.59 -8.02 5.05
N GLU A 19 -16.89 -8.72 6.15
CA GLU A 19 -16.81 -8.18 7.51
C GLU A 19 -15.59 -8.74 8.25
N LEU A 20 -14.89 -7.88 8.98
CA LEU A 20 -13.78 -8.30 9.85
C LEU A 20 -14.36 -9.05 11.05
N VAL A 21 -14.03 -10.33 11.19
CA VAL A 21 -14.56 -11.18 12.26
C VAL A 21 -13.60 -11.25 13.44
N GLU A 22 -12.29 -11.39 13.18
CA GLU A 22 -11.29 -11.54 14.22
C GLU A 22 -9.86 -11.21 13.73
N GLU A 23 -8.98 -10.91 14.68
CA GLU A 23 -7.54 -10.83 14.48
C GLU A 23 -6.86 -11.99 15.21
N VAL A 24 -5.97 -12.70 14.51
CA VAL A 24 -5.28 -13.89 15.03
C VAL A 24 -3.79 -13.84 14.72
N THR A 25 -2.99 -14.63 15.45
CA THR A 25 -1.53 -14.73 15.24
C THR A 25 -1.13 -15.94 14.39
N ASN A 26 -2.09 -16.80 14.04
CA ASN A 26 -1.90 -17.89 13.09
C ASN A 26 -3.24 -18.24 12.44
N ILE A 27 -3.19 -18.82 11.24
CA ILE A 27 -4.39 -19.13 10.44
C ILE A 27 -4.52 -20.61 10.11
N ARG A 28 -3.83 -21.50 10.82
CA ARG A 28 -3.84 -22.95 10.54
C ARG A 28 -5.26 -23.53 10.58
N SER A 29 -6.09 -23.08 11.53
CA SER A 29 -7.49 -23.49 11.66
C SER A 29 -8.42 -22.91 10.60
N PHE A 30 -8.02 -21.83 9.93
CA PHE A 30 -8.80 -21.17 8.88
C PHE A 30 -8.36 -21.59 7.47
N TRP A 31 -7.17 -22.16 7.34
CA TRP A 31 -6.61 -22.56 6.06
C TRP A 31 -7.35 -23.77 5.50
N ARG A 32 -7.77 -23.66 4.22
CA ARG A 32 -8.40 -24.74 3.45
C ARG A 32 -7.55 -25.04 2.22
N ASP A 33 -7.66 -26.25 1.68
CA ASP A 33 -6.86 -26.70 0.53
C ASP A 33 -7.20 -25.94 -0.78
N ASP A 34 -8.34 -25.25 -0.82
CA ASP A 34 -8.78 -24.41 -1.94
C ASP A 34 -8.30 -22.95 -1.86
N LEU A 35 -7.60 -22.54 -0.78
CA LEU A 35 -7.11 -21.18 -0.63
C LEU A 35 -5.85 -20.93 -1.46
N VAL A 36 -5.77 -19.71 -2.01
CA VAL A 36 -4.60 -19.21 -2.75
C VAL A 36 -4.01 -18.02 -2.00
N GLY A 37 -2.70 -18.09 -1.72
CA GLY A 37 -1.96 -17.00 -1.10
C GLY A 37 -1.39 -16.03 -2.13
N PHE A 38 -1.59 -14.73 -1.90
CA PHE A 38 -1.01 -13.66 -2.70
C PHE A 38 -0.07 -12.82 -1.83
N LEU A 39 1.21 -12.74 -2.22
CA LEU A 39 2.16 -11.80 -1.64
C LEU A 39 2.23 -10.56 -2.53
N ILE A 40 1.84 -9.43 -1.97
CA ILE A 40 1.72 -8.15 -2.69
C ILE A 40 2.73 -7.18 -2.07
N GLY A 41 3.52 -6.53 -2.93
CA GLY A 41 4.58 -5.61 -2.50
C GLY A 41 4.06 -4.41 -1.69
N CYS A 42 4.96 -3.81 -0.90
CA CYS A 42 4.68 -2.69 -0.01
C CYS A 42 5.64 -1.52 -0.27
N SER A 43 5.28 -0.32 0.18
CA SER A 43 5.99 0.92 -0.16
C SER A 43 7.32 1.05 0.56
N PHE A 44 7.53 0.29 1.63
CA PHE A 44 8.75 0.33 2.43
C PHE A 44 10.03 0.13 1.60
N SER A 45 9.99 -0.75 0.58
CA SER A 45 11.14 -0.98 -0.30
C SER A 45 11.55 0.28 -1.07
N PHE A 46 10.61 1.01 -1.67
CA PHE A 46 10.96 2.23 -2.39
C PHE A 46 11.20 3.42 -1.45
N GLU A 47 10.60 3.44 -0.25
CA GLU A 47 10.90 4.46 0.77
C GLU A 47 12.35 4.37 1.23
N HIS A 48 12.85 3.15 1.47
CA HIS A 48 14.27 2.94 1.77
C HIS A 48 15.16 3.46 0.64
N ALA A 49 14.80 3.20 -0.61
CA ALA A 49 15.51 3.71 -1.78
C ALA A 49 15.46 5.25 -1.89
N MET A 50 14.32 5.86 -1.54
CA MET A 50 14.15 7.30 -1.47
C MET A 50 15.08 7.91 -0.42
N LEU A 51 15.04 7.39 0.81
CA LEU A 51 15.90 7.85 1.90
C LEU A 51 17.39 7.70 1.57
N LYS A 52 17.81 6.54 1.05
CA LYS A 52 19.18 6.32 0.56
C LYS A 52 19.61 7.31 -0.53
N SER A 53 18.66 7.82 -1.31
CA SER A 53 18.90 8.82 -2.37
C SER A 53 18.76 10.27 -1.89
N GLY A 54 18.64 10.50 -0.57
CA GLY A 54 18.47 11.84 0.00
C GLY A 54 17.10 12.49 -0.28
N LEU A 55 16.10 11.69 -0.64
CA LEU A 55 14.73 12.14 -0.83
C LEU A 55 13.98 12.07 0.51
N PRO A 56 13.22 13.12 0.88
CA PRO A 56 12.48 13.14 2.13
C PRO A 56 11.30 12.16 2.10
N VAL A 57 10.95 11.67 3.28
CA VAL A 57 9.73 10.86 3.48
C VAL A 57 9.00 11.44 4.70
N ARG A 58 8.12 12.40 4.43
CA ARG A 58 7.48 13.25 5.45
C ARG A 58 6.83 12.48 6.60
N HIS A 59 6.13 11.38 6.33
CA HIS A 59 5.50 10.61 7.40
C HIS A 59 6.53 9.93 8.32
N VAL A 60 7.73 9.58 7.82
CA VAL A 60 8.80 9.04 8.66
C VAL A 60 9.37 10.15 9.54
N GLU A 61 9.61 11.32 8.96
CA GLU A 61 10.10 12.51 9.67
C GLU A 61 9.13 12.95 10.79
N GLU A 62 7.82 12.80 10.56
CA GLU A 62 6.77 13.15 11.52
C GLU A 62 6.32 11.98 12.43
N ALA A 63 6.94 10.79 12.31
CA ALA A 63 6.54 9.58 13.03
C ALA A 63 5.04 9.24 12.90
N LYS A 64 4.53 9.31 11.67
CA LYS A 64 3.12 9.10 11.29
C LYS A 64 2.97 7.93 10.32
N ASN A 65 1.77 7.39 10.24
CA ASN A 65 1.42 6.48 9.14
C ASN A 65 1.25 7.28 7.84
N VAL A 66 1.66 6.68 6.72
CA VAL A 66 1.52 7.32 5.41
C VAL A 66 0.05 7.67 5.13
N PRO A 67 -0.27 8.90 4.68
CA PRO A 67 -1.62 9.24 4.29
C PRO A 67 -1.98 8.53 3.00
N MET A 68 -3.17 7.92 2.99
CA MET A 68 -3.70 7.19 1.86
C MET A 68 -5.11 7.68 1.54
N TYR A 69 -5.43 7.73 0.25
CA TYR A 69 -6.66 8.32 -0.26
C TYR A 69 -7.31 7.41 -1.30
N GLN A 70 -8.61 7.27 -1.24
CA GLN A 70 -9.43 6.69 -2.29
C GLN A 70 -9.56 7.71 -3.43
N THR A 71 -9.22 7.29 -4.64
CA THR A 71 -9.29 8.16 -5.82
C THR A 71 -10.60 7.96 -6.58
N ASN A 72 -10.89 8.87 -7.51
CA ASN A 72 -11.94 8.67 -8.53
C ASN A 72 -11.50 7.71 -9.66
N ILE A 73 -10.23 7.26 -9.68
CA ILE A 73 -9.71 6.31 -10.67
C ILE A 73 -10.23 4.92 -10.33
N LYS A 74 -10.88 4.25 -11.26
CA LYS A 74 -11.38 2.88 -11.07
C LYS A 74 -10.33 1.86 -11.48
N CYS A 75 -10.14 0.82 -10.67
CA CYS A 75 -9.40 -0.36 -11.11
C CYS A 75 -10.18 -1.07 -12.23
N ILE A 76 -9.44 -1.77 -13.09
CA ILE A 76 -10.04 -2.68 -14.07
C ILE A 76 -10.80 -3.75 -13.29
N SER A 77 -12.13 -3.73 -13.43
CA SER A 77 -13.02 -4.58 -12.65
C SER A 77 -13.22 -5.94 -13.30
N THR A 78 -13.50 -6.93 -12.48
CA THR A 78 -14.03 -8.24 -12.91
C THR A 78 -15.49 -8.35 -12.47
N LYS A 79 -16.14 -9.50 -12.75
CA LYS A 79 -17.50 -9.76 -12.26
C LYS A 79 -17.60 -9.70 -10.74
N ILE A 80 -16.55 -10.09 -10.02
CA ILE A 80 -16.55 -10.26 -8.56
C ILE A 80 -15.81 -9.10 -7.88
N PHE A 81 -14.65 -8.74 -8.40
CA PHE A 81 -13.79 -7.71 -7.80
C PHE A 81 -13.92 -6.38 -8.53
N SER A 82 -14.22 -5.33 -7.78
CA SER A 82 -14.18 -3.94 -8.18
C SER A 82 -13.64 -3.11 -7.01
N SER A 83 -12.99 -1.98 -7.32
CA SER A 83 -12.51 -1.03 -6.31
C SER A 83 -12.13 0.30 -6.98
N PRO A 84 -12.28 1.45 -6.30
CA PRO A 84 -11.44 2.60 -6.62
C PRO A 84 -9.97 2.27 -6.34
N LEU A 85 -9.06 2.90 -7.08
CA LEU A 85 -7.64 2.86 -6.77
C LEU A 85 -7.38 3.67 -5.49
N VAL A 86 -6.69 3.07 -4.53
CA VAL A 86 -6.17 3.77 -3.36
C VAL A 86 -4.73 4.15 -3.62
N VAL A 87 -4.37 5.38 -3.29
CA VAL A 87 -3.02 5.90 -3.40
C VAL A 87 -2.44 6.27 -2.04
N SER A 88 -1.13 6.19 -1.90
CA SER A 88 -0.38 6.78 -0.79
C SER A 88 0.31 8.06 -1.28
N MET A 89 0.34 9.11 -0.44
CA MET A 89 0.90 10.41 -0.81
C MET A 89 2.16 10.72 -0.02
N ARG A 90 3.18 11.27 -0.71
CA ARG A 90 4.36 11.88 -0.07
C ARG A 90 4.56 13.27 -0.67
N PRO A 91 4.63 14.34 0.13
CA PRO A 91 5.01 15.65 -0.36
C PRO A 91 6.52 15.68 -0.61
N LEU A 92 6.92 16.24 -1.75
CA LEU A 92 8.33 16.34 -2.15
C LEU A 92 8.64 17.76 -2.61
N PRO A 93 9.81 18.35 -2.25
CA PRO A 93 10.27 19.58 -2.88
C PRO A 93 10.24 19.45 -4.41
N ALA A 94 9.76 20.49 -5.11
CA ALA A 94 9.55 20.43 -6.56
C ALA A 94 10.79 19.95 -7.35
N ASN A 95 11.99 20.37 -6.91
CA ASN A 95 13.27 19.97 -7.52
C ASN A 95 13.68 18.50 -7.24
N LYS A 96 13.00 17.79 -6.34
CA LYS A 96 13.24 16.38 -5.99
C LYS A 96 12.25 15.41 -6.65
N VAL A 97 11.17 15.91 -7.27
CA VAL A 97 10.12 15.08 -7.86
C VAL A 97 10.66 14.16 -8.96
N VAL A 98 11.42 14.70 -9.92
CA VAL A 98 12.02 13.90 -11.01
C VAL A 98 12.90 12.80 -10.45
N ARG A 99 13.73 13.12 -9.45
CA ARG A 99 14.60 12.14 -8.81
C ARG A 99 13.81 11.05 -8.09
N ALA A 100 12.70 11.40 -7.44
CA ALA A 100 11.82 10.40 -6.83
C ALA A 100 11.22 9.45 -7.87
N VAL A 101 10.75 9.97 -9.00
CA VAL A 101 10.27 9.13 -10.12
C VAL A 101 11.38 8.17 -10.56
N GLU A 102 12.60 8.64 -10.83
CA GLU A 102 13.71 7.78 -11.26
C GLU A 102 14.04 6.66 -10.26
N VAL A 103 14.02 6.98 -8.96
CA VAL A 103 14.37 6.04 -7.89
C VAL A 103 13.26 5.00 -7.70
N THR A 104 11.99 5.42 -7.63
CA THR A 104 10.90 4.47 -7.34
C THR A 104 10.50 3.65 -8.57
N SER A 105 10.67 4.17 -9.78
CA SER A 105 10.25 3.48 -11.02
C SER A 105 10.94 2.14 -11.23
N ARG A 106 12.12 1.92 -10.64
CA ARG A 106 12.85 0.66 -10.73
C ARG A 106 12.15 -0.48 -10.00
N TYR A 107 11.32 -0.19 -9.00
CA TYR A 107 10.66 -1.17 -8.13
C TYR A 107 9.30 -1.63 -8.67
N ASN A 108 9.22 -2.10 -9.92
CA ASN A 108 7.93 -2.47 -10.55
C ASN A 108 7.16 -3.57 -9.80
N ARG A 109 7.84 -4.42 -9.00
CA ARG A 109 7.22 -5.47 -8.18
C ARG A 109 6.78 -4.98 -6.79
N ALA A 110 7.12 -3.75 -6.41
CA ALA A 110 6.84 -3.14 -5.11
C ALA A 110 6.45 -1.66 -5.27
N HIS A 111 5.34 -1.42 -5.98
CA HIS A 111 4.69 -0.14 -6.36
C HIS A 111 5.13 0.50 -7.67
N GLY A 112 6.43 0.72 -7.89
CA GLY A 112 6.97 1.33 -9.10
C GLY A 112 6.84 2.86 -9.17
N SER A 113 6.56 3.38 -10.36
CA SER A 113 6.44 4.82 -10.63
C SER A 113 5.21 5.44 -9.93
N PRO A 114 5.25 6.75 -9.58
CA PRO A 114 4.04 7.44 -9.17
C PRO A 114 2.96 7.38 -10.25
N ILE A 115 1.70 7.27 -9.84
CA ILE A 115 0.55 7.29 -10.75
C ILE A 115 0.02 8.70 -10.98
N HIS A 116 0.33 9.63 -10.07
CA HIS A 116 -0.09 11.02 -10.16
C HIS A 116 0.90 11.95 -9.44
N ILE A 117 1.07 13.16 -9.98
CA ILE A 117 1.96 14.20 -9.45
C ILE A 117 1.21 15.53 -9.49
N GLY A 118 1.21 16.27 -8.39
CA GLY A 118 0.61 17.60 -8.30
C GLY A 118 -0.84 17.57 -7.85
N SER A 119 -1.74 18.20 -8.62
CA SER A 119 -3.09 18.58 -8.20
C SER A 119 -3.93 17.40 -7.69
N PRO A 120 -4.21 17.28 -6.37
CA PRO A 120 -4.96 16.15 -5.80
C PRO A 120 -6.39 16.03 -6.34
N GLN A 121 -7.01 17.17 -6.69
CA GLN A 121 -8.39 17.21 -7.18
C GLN A 121 -8.58 16.47 -8.50
N MET A 122 -7.53 16.38 -9.34
CA MET A 122 -7.57 15.63 -10.60
C MET A 122 -7.84 14.13 -10.39
N ILE A 123 -7.44 13.59 -9.24
CA ILE A 123 -7.67 12.19 -8.85
C ILE A 123 -8.77 12.07 -7.78
N GLY A 124 -9.59 13.11 -7.62
CA GLY A 124 -10.77 13.12 -6.74
C GLY A 124 -10.50 13.45 -5.28
N ILE A 125 -9.26 13.76 -4.90
CA ILE A 125 -8.91 14.08 -3.50
C ILE A 125 -9.18 15.57 -3.26
N GLN A 126 -10.15 15.87 -2.38
CA GLN A 126 -10.59 17.25 -2.12
C GLN A 126 -9.72 17.96 -1.06
N ASP A 127 -9.30 17.24 -0.02
CA ASP A 127 -8.52 17.77 1.10
C ASP A 127 -7.43 16.78 1.52
N LEU A 128 -6.17 17.19 1.45
CA LEU A 128 -5.04 16.36 1.88
C LEU A 128 -4.99 16.17 3.41
N ASN A 129 -5.64 17.04 4.18
CA ASN A 129 -5.68 16.93 5.64
C ASN A 129 -6.69 15.87 6.14
N GLN A 130 -7.46 15.28 5.24
CA GLN A 130 -8.46 14.25 5.54
C GLN A 130 -8.17 12.97 4.75
N PRO A 131 -7.10 12.24 5.08
CA PRO A 131 -6.84 10.96 4.44
C PRO A 131 -7.90 9.93 4.81
N ASP A 132 -8.26 9.06 3.87
CA ASP A 132 -9.17 7.93 4.12
C ASP A 132 -8.53 6.89 5.04
N TYR A 133 -7.20 6.79 5.02
CA TYR A 133 -6.42 5.92 5.90
C TYR A 133 -5.06 6.55 6.26
N GLY A 134 -4.54 6.19 7.44
CA GLY A 134 -3.29 6.74 7.95
C GLY A 134 -3.47 8.15 8.52
N ASP A 135 -2.38 8.90 8.57
CA ASP A 135 -2.35 10.19 9.26
C ASP A 135 -2.02 11.32 8.27
N ALA A 136 -2.69 12.46 8.42
CA ALA A 136 -2.37 13.64 7.62
C ALA A 136 -0.96 14.14 7.93
N VAL A 137 -0.23 14.56 6.91
CA VAL A 137 1.16 15.06 7.03
C VAL A 137 1.25 16.51 6.57
N THR A 138 2.27 17.22 7.07
CA THR A 138 2.51 18.59 6.65
C THR A 138 2.98 18.63 5.20
N VAL A 139 2.37 19.49 4.39
CA VAL A 139 2.84 19.84 3.05
C VAL A 139 3.32 21.29 3.11
N TYR A 140 4.62 21.50 2.97
CA TYR A 140 5.22 22.84 3.03
C TYR A 140 5.12 23.57 1.68
N ASP A 141 5.25 24.89 1.73
CA ASP A 141 5.35 25.72 0.54
C ASP A 141 6.50 25.23 -0.37
N GLY A 142 6.21 25.08 -1.67
CA GLY A 142 7.16 24.56 -2.65
C GLY A 142 7.26 23.03 -2.71
N GLU A 143 6.52 22.30 -1.86
CA GLU A 143 6.35 20.86 -1.99
C GLU A 143 5.20 20.50 -2.93
N VAL A 144 5.39 19.40 -3.65
CA VAL A 144 4.45 18.84 -4.62
C VAL A 144 3.95 17.51 -4.06
N PRO A 145 2.63 17.30 -3.91
CA PRO A 145 2.07 16.00 -3.57
C PRO A 145 2.35 14.99 -4.69
N VAL A 146 2.94 13.84 -4.34
CA VAL A 146 3.20 12.75 -5.28
C VAL A 146 2.52 11.48 -4.77
N PHE A 147 1.85 10.77 -5.67
CA PHE A 147 0.93 9.67 -5.34
C PHE A 147 1.38 8.36 -5.99
N TRP A 148 1.50 7.32 -5.18
CA TRP A 148 1.78 5.94 -5.61
C TRP A 148 0.58 5.06 -5.32
N THR A 149 0.38 3.99 -6.08
CA THR A 149 -0.62 2.97 -5.76
C THR A 149 -0.42 2.43 -4.34
N CYS A 150 -1.48 1.99 -3.68
CA CYS A 150 -1.41 1.43 -2.34
C CYS A 150 -2.08 0.06 -2.26
N GLY A 151 -1.50 -0.86 -1.50
CA GLY A 151 -2.03 -2.21 -1.26
C GLY A 151 -3.43 -2.23 -0.62
N VAL A 152 -3.85 -1.14 0.04
CA VAL A 152 -5.22 -0.97 0.57
C VAL A 152 -6.27 -1.09 -0.54
N THR A 153 -5.93 -0.84 -1.81
CA THR A 153 -6.77 -1.13 -2.98
C THR A 153 -7.29 -2.58 -2.98
N THR A 154 -6.43 -3.53 -2.59
CA THR A 154 -6.79 -4.96 -2.54
C THR A 154 -7.74 -5.27 -1.40
N GLN A 155 -7.58 -4.58 -0.25
CA GLN A 155 -8.48 -4.71 0.87
C GLN A 155 -9.88 -4.20 0.49
N LEU A 156 -9.98 -3.03 -0.16
CA LEU A 156 -11.26 -2.52 -0.67
C LEU A 156 -11.91 -3.48 -1.66
N ALA A 157 -11.14 -4.07 -2.58
CA ALA A 157 -11.66 -5.05 -3.53
C ALA A 157 -12.22 -6.30 -2.84
N ILE A 158 -11.56 -6.79 -1.78
CA ILE A 158 -12.04 -7.92 -0.97
C ILE A 158 -13.34 -7.56 -0.24
N LEU A 159 -13.39 -6.38 0.40
CA LEU A 159 -14.57 -5.92 1.13
C LEU A 159 -15.79 -5.74 0.20
N GLN A 160 -15.58 -5.30 -1.05
CA GLN A 160 -16.63 -5.19 -2.06
C GLN A 160 -17.07 -6.56 -2.60
N ALA A 161 -16.12 -7.47 -2.84
CA ALA A 161 -16.39 -8.82 -3.32
C ALA A 161 -17.14 -9.70 -2.32
N LYS A 162 -17.01 -9.43 -1.02
CA LYS A 162 -17.66 -10.15 0.09
C LYS A 162 -17.52 -11.68 -0.02
N PRO A 163 -16.31 -12.22 -0.19
CA PRO A 163 -16.12 -13.67 -0.25
C PRO A 163 -16.53 -14.33 1.06
N GLU A 164 -16.88 -15.61 1.03
CA GLU A 164 -17.18 -16.42 2.23
C GLU A 164 -16.05 -16.34 3.26
N LEU A 165 -14.80 -16.33 2.77
CA LEU A 165 -13.60 -16.19 3.58
C LEU A 165 -12.55 -15.39 2.81
N ALA A 166 -11.95 -14.40 3.48
CA ALA A 166 -10.70 -13.79 3.05
C ALA A 166 -9.78 -13.61 4.26
N ILE A 167 -8.48 -13.74 4.02
CA ILE A 167 -7.46 -13.61 5.06
C ILE A 167 -6.42 -12.61 4.56
N THR A 168 -6.13 -11.60 5.38
CA THR A 168 -5.05 -10.63 5.11
C THR A 168 -4.10 -10.58 6.30
N HIS A 169 -2.95 -9.94 6.12
CA HIS A 169 -2.18 -9.46 7.27
C HIS A 169 -2.92 -8.31 7.96
N ALA A 170 -2.65 -8.10 9.25
CA ALA A 170 -3.04 -6.86 9.91
C ALA A 170 -2.08 -5.73 9.48
N PRO A 171 -2.53 -4.46 9.38
CA PRO A 171 -1.64 -3.33 9.07
C PRO A 171 -0.39 -3.32 9.96
N GLY A 172 0.79 -3.10 9.37
CA GLY A 172 2.08 -3.12 10.07
C GLY A 172 2.62 -4.52 10.42
N HIS A 173 1.90 -5.60 10.12
CA HIS A 173 2.29 -6.98 10.43
C HIS A 173 2.54 -7.79 9.14
N MET A 174 3.35 -7.23 8.24
CA MET A 174 3.61 -7.81 6.92
C MET A 174 4.46 -9.09 7.00
N PHE A 175 4.40 -9.88 5.91
CA PHE A 175 5.34 -10.98 5.68
C PHE A 175 6.70 -10.44 5.27
N ILE A 176 7.76 -10.89 5.95
CA ILE A 176 9.15 -10.56 5.61
C ILE A 176 9.71 -11.72 4.79
N SER A 177 10.05 -11.46 3.53
CA SER A 177 10.63 -12.46 2.63
C SER A 177 12.15 -12.46 2.66
N ASP A 178 12.75 -13.54 2.16
CA ASP A 178 14.20 -13.63 1.89
C ASP A 178 14.64 -12.78 0.67
N LEU A 179 13.69 -12.25 -0.11
CA LEU A 179 14.00 -11.35 -1.24
C LEU A 179 14.55 -10.03 -0.72
N LYS A 180 15.64 -9.57 -1.33
CA LYS A 180 16.17 -8.23 -1.08
C LYS A 180 15.45 -7.22 -1.94
N ASP A 181 15.49 -5.95 -1.53
CA ASP A 181 14.95 -4.85 -2.33
C ASP A 181 15.54 -4.82 -3.74
N GLU A 182 16.82 -5.19 -3.91
CA GLU A 182 17.47 -5.27 -5.22
C GLU A 182 16.81 -6.32 -6.14
N ASP A 183 16.28 -7.41 -5.58
CA ASP A 183 15.60 -8.47 -6.34
C ASP A 183 14.20 -8.05 -6.83
N LEU A 184 13.69 -6.91 -6.33
CA LEU A 184 12.41 -6.31 -6.73
C LEU A 184 12.57 -5.27 -7.84
N THR A 185 13.81 -5.03 -8.28
CA THR A 185 14.15 -4.10 -9.36
C THR A 185 14.28 -4.81 -10.72
N PHE A 186 14.25 -4.03 -11.81
CA PHE A 186 14.58 -4.49 -13.17
C PHE A 186 15.74 -3.68 -13.76
#